data_AF-A0A5E4L703-F1
#
_entry.id   AF-A0A5E4L703-F1
#
_cell.length_a   1.000
_cell.length_b   1.000
_cell.length_c   1.000
_cell.angle_alpha   90.00
_cell.angle_beta   90.00
_cell.angle_gamma   90.00
#
_symmetry.space_group_name_H-M   'P 1'
#
loop_
_entity.id
_entity.type
_entity.pdbx_description
1 polymer ?
#
loop_
_entity_poly.entity_id
_entity_poly.type
_entity_poly.pdbx_seq_one_letter_code
_entity_poly.pdbx_strand_id
1 'polypeptide(L)' 'MTLDRITIDPEVMSGQPCIRGLRIPVSLILRLLSIGKTIHQVLKDYPELEEEDIRQALSFASWATTEKTIPVTA' A
#
# COMPACT_ATOMS: atom_id res chain seq x y z
N MET A 1 7.18 -8.88 10.62
CA MET A 1 6.68 -8.04 9.52
C MET A 1 5.56 -7.20 10.11
N THR A 2 5.80 -5.90 10.34
CA THR A 2 4.79 -4.97 10.87
C THR A 2 4.26 -4.13 9.72
N LEU A 3 2.94 -4.00 9.64
CA LEU A 3 2.22 -3.23 8.61
C LEU A 3 1.43 -2.11 9.29
N ASP A 4 2.12 -1.26 10.05
CA ASP A 4 1.53 -0.13 10.80
C ASP A 4 1.26 1.09 9.90
N ARG A 5 1.84 1.11 8.70
CA ARG A 5 1.65 2.16 7.70
C ARG A 5 0.53 1.86 6.69
N ILE A 6 -0.03 0.65 6.72
CA ILE A 6 -1.11 0.24 5.81
C ILE A 6 -2.41 0.15 6.59
N THR A 7 -3.39 0.94 6.19
CA THR A 7 -4.73 0.98 6.78
C THR A 7 -5.74 0.38 5.81
N ILE A 8 -6.63 -0.46 6.31
CA ILE A 8 -7.77 -0.99 5.57
C ILE A 8 -9.02 -0.53 6.31
N ASP A 9 -9.78 0.36 5.69
CA ASP A 9 -11.02 0.87 6.24
C ASP A 9 -12.14 0.62 5.22
N PRO A 10 -13.17 -0.18 5.56
CA PRO A 10 -14.27 -0.49 4.64
C PRO A 10 -15.06 0.76 4.20
N GLU A 11 -15.03 1.84 4.98
CA GLU A 11 -15.68 3.12 4.65
C GLU A 11 -14.82 3.99 3.72
N VAL A 12 -13.54 3.66 3.53
CA VAL A 12 -12.59 4.41 2.69
C VAL A 12 -12.22 3.60 1.45
N MET A 13 -12.41 4.18 0.26
CA MET A 13 -12.08 3.54 -1.03
C MET A 13 -12.61 2.10 -1.17
N SER A 14 -13.80 1.83 -0.63
CA SER A 14 -14.44 0.51 -0.66
C SER A 14 -13.60 -0.61 -0.02
N GLY A 15 -12.86 -0.31 1.06
CA GLY A 15 -12.04 -1.30 1.77
C GLY A 15 -10.71 -1.61 1.10
N GLN A 16 -10.25 -0.75 0.19
CA GLN A 16 -8.92 -0.90 -0.39
C GLN A 16 -7.81 -0.62 0.64
N PRO A 17 -6.70 -1.37 0.63
CA PRO A 17 -5.53 -1.03 1.43
C PRO A 17 -4.96 0.33 1.01
N CYS A 18 -4.89 1.26 1.96
CA CYS A 18 -4.38 2.61 1.78
C CYS A 18 -3.19 2.88 2.71
N ILE A 19 -2.36 3.86 2.35
CA ILE A 19 -1.30 4.36 3.23
C ILE A 19 -1.93 5.10 4.42
N ARG A 20 -1.35 4.98 5.62
CA ARG A 20 -1.90 5.48 6.89
C ARG A 20 -2.45 6.91 6.76
N GLY A 21 -3.72 7.10 7.10
CA GLY A 21 -4.32 8.45 7.11
C GLY A 21 -4.33 9.17 5.75
N LEU A 22 -3.91 8.51 4.68
CA LEU A 22 -3.86 9.04 3.33
C LEU A 22 -4.83 8.24 2.46
N ARG A 23 -5.56 8.92 1.58
CA ARG A 23 -6.44 8.27 0.59
C ARG A 23 -5.65 7.82 -0.64
N ILE A 24 -4.46 7.26 -0.40
CA ILE A 24 -3.54 6.77 -1.41
C ILE A 24 -3.54 5.25 -1.32
N PRO A 25 -4.08 4.53 -2.31
CA PRO A 25 -4.14 3.07 -2.27
C PRO A 25 -2.76 2.46 -2.52
N VAL A 26 -2.47 1.34 -1.86
CA VAL A 26 -1.25 0.56 -2.07
C VAL A 26 -1.07 0.18 -3.54
N SER A 27 -2.17 -0.14 -4.22
CA SER A 27 -2.18 -0.46 -5.66
C SER A 27 -1.63 0.68 -6.53
N LEU A 28 -1.83 1.94 -6.14
CA LEU A 28 -1.28 3.09 -6.86
C LEU A 28 0.24 3.14 -6.74
N ILE A 29 0.78 2.94 -5.53
CA ILE A 29 2.23 2.88 -5.30
C ILE A 29 2.85 1.77 -6.15
N LEU A 30 2.27 0.57 -6.10
CA LEU A 30 2.73 -0.57 -6.90
C LEU A 30 2.67 -0.27 -8.40
N ARG A 31 1.61 0.39 -8.88
CA ARG A 31 1.48 0.80 -10.28
C ARG A 31 2.54 1.80 -10.71
N LEU A 32 2.86 2.79 -9.87
CA LEU A 32 3.89 3.78 -10.16
C LEU A 32 5.27 3.11 -10.25
N LEU A 33 5.57 2.21 -9.32
CA LEU A 33 6.80 1.44 -9.36
C LEU A 33 6.85 0.49 -10.57
N SER A 34 5.73 -0.13 -10.96
CA SER A 34 5.68 -1.05 -12.11
C SER A 34 5.92 -0.36 -13.45
N ILE A 35 5.58 0.92 -13.58
CA ILE A 35 5.87 1.72 -14.79
C ILE A 35 7.30 2.31 -14.78
N GLY A 36 8.13 1.92 -13.81
CA GLY A 36 9.54 2.30 -13.73
C GLY A 36 9.83 3.59 -12.97
N LYS A 37 8.85 4.17 -12.23
CA LYS A 37 9.18 5.29 -11.33
C LYS A 37 10.06 4.82 -10.19
N THR A 38 11.04 5.63 -9.84
CA THR A 38 11.85 5.41 -8.64
C THR A 38 11.09 5.85 -7.39
N ILE A 39 11.47 5.32 -6.23
CA ILE A 39 10.93 5.74 -4.92
C ILE A 39 11.01 7.26 -4.76
N HIS A 40 12.15 7.86 -5.13
CA HIS A 40 12.33 9.31 -5.05
C HIS A 40 11.34 10.10 -5.93
N GLN A 41 11.03 9.60 -7.13
CA GLN A 41 10.03 10.23 -8.00
C GLN A 41 8.62 10.10 -7.41
N VAL A 42 8.30 8.96 -6.79
CA VAL A 42 7.01 8.77 -6.10
C VAL A 42 6.88 9.74 -4.92
N LEU A 43 7.92 9.88 -4.09
CA LEU A 43 7.94 10.84 -2.97
C LEU A 43 7.87 12.29 -3.45
N LYS A 44 8.39 12.59 -4.65
CA LYS A 44 8.27 13.93 -5.24
C LYS A 44 6.84 14.22 -5.73
N ASP A 45 6.17 13.21 -6.30
CA ASP A 45 4.79 13.34 -6.77
C ASP A 45 3.78 13.36 -5.62
N TYR A 46 4.11 12.72 -4.49
CA TYR A 46 3.31 12.65 -3.26
C TYR A 46 4.17 13.02 -2.04
N PRO A 47 4.37 14.32 -1.76
CA PRO A 47 5.21 14.81 -0.67
C PRO A 47 4.74 14.39 0.73
N GLU A 48 3.48 13.98 0.87
CA GLU A 48 2.90 13.42 2.08
C GLU A 48 3.37 11.99 2.40
N LEU A 49 3.99 11.31 1.44
CA LEU A 49 4.53 9.96 1.64
C LEU A 49 5.91 10.01 2.27
N GLU A 50 6.19 9.01 3.11
CA GLU A 50 7.53 8.69 3.57
C GLU A 50 8.05 7.46 2.82
N GLU A 51 9.38 7.32 2.75
CA GLU A 51 10.00 6.14 2.13
C GLU A 51 9.51 4.83 2.78
N GLU A 52 9.25 4.86 4.08
CA GLU A 52 8.74 3.72 4.83
C GLU A 52 7.32 3.31 4.39
N ASP A 53 6.48 4.27 3.98
CA ASP A 53 5.15 3.97 3.46
C ASP A 53 5.24 3.14 2.17
N ILE A 54 6.23 3.44 1.32
CA ILE A 54 6.48 2.68 0.07
C ILE A 54 7.06 1.29 0.38
N ARG A 55 7.95 1.17 1.36
CA ARG A 55 8.50 -0.13 1.78
C ARG A 55 7.42 -1.04 2.37
N GLN A 56 6.53 -0.49 3.19
CA GLN A 56 5.42 -1.28 3.74
C GLN A 56 4.36 -1.60 2.68
N ALA A 57 4.15 -0.74 1.67
CA ALA A 57 3.31 -1.05 0.51
C ALA A 57 3.85 -2.27 -0.29
N LEU A 58 5.17 -2.32 -0.52
CA LEU A 58 5.83 -3.48 -1.15
C LEU A 58 5.77 -4.73 -0.28
N SER A 59 5.96 -4.57 1.04
CA SER A 59 5.84 -5.65 2.02
C SER A 59 4.43 -6.23 2.04
N PHE A 60 3.41 -5.36 2.05
CA PHE A 60 2.00 -5.75 1.95
C PHE A 60 1.74 -6.52 0.65
N ALA A 61 2.26 -6.04 -0.48
CA ALA A 61 2.11 -6.72 -1.76
C ALA A 61 2.74 -8.12 -1.75
N SER A 62 3.97 -8.24 -1.23
CA SER A 62 4.63 -9.53 -1.07
C SER A 62 3.77 -10.48 -0.21
N TRP A 63 3.33 -10.04 0.97
CA TRP A 63 2.44 -10.83 1.83
C TRP A 63 1.14 -11.23 1.11
N ALA A 64 0.46 -10.30 0.44
CA ALA A 64 -0.80 -10.54 -0.27
C ALA A 64 -0.65 -11.56 -1.41
N THR A 65 0.52 -11.63 -2.04
CA THR A 65 0.82 -12.60 -3.11
C THR A 65 1.28 -13.97 -2.61
N THR A 66 1.62 -14.13 -1.32
CA THR A 66 2.24 -15.36 -0.78
C THR A 66 1.20 -16.46 -0.43
N GLU A 67 0.06 -16.54 -1.13
CA GLU A 67 -0.99 -17.56 -0.93
C GLU A 67 -1.29 -17.93 0.54
N LYS A 68 -1.97 -17.03 1.25
CA LYS A 68 -2.89 -17.45 2.32
C LYS A 68 -4.27 -16.88 2.03
N THR A 69 -5.13 -17.71 1.46
CA THR A 69 -6.58 -17.54 1.54
C THR A 69 -6.96 -17.49 3.02
N ILE A 70 -7.23 -16.28 3.53
CA ILE A 70 -7.88 -16.11 4.81
C ILE A 70 -9.34 -16.50 4.59
N PRO A 71 -9.89 -17.54 5.25
CA PRO A 71 -11.31 -17.80 5.18
C PRO A 71 -12.06 -16.61 5.80
N VAL A 72 -12.83 -15.90 4.97
CA VAL A 72 -13.83 -14.95 5.47
C VAL A 72 -14.88 -15.79 6.18
N THR A 73 -14.84 -15.81 7.51
CA THR A 73 -15.88 -16.45 8.30
C THR A 73 -17.09 -15.53 8.26
N ALA A 74 -18.21 -16.06 7.77
CA ALA A 74 -19.51 -15.40 7.71
C ALA A 74 -20.06 -15.10 9.12
#